data_AF-A0AAU7CD91-F1
#
_entry.id   AF-A0AAU7CD91-F1
#
_cell.length_a   1.000
_cell.length_b   1.000
_cell.length_c   1.000
_cell.angle_alpha   90.00
_cell.angle_beta   90.00
_cell.angle_gamma   90.00
#
_symmetry.space_group_name_H-M   'P 1'
#
loop_
_entity.id
_entity.type
_entity.pdbx_description
1 polymer ?
#
loop_
_entity_poly.entity_id
_entity_poly.type
_entity_poly.pdbx_seq_one_letter_code
_entity_poly.pdbx_strand_id
1 'polypeptide(L)'
;MRKRAYRPEVPGCLEGRALLSGVAGLPANPVVLSQSHFFKIAERVRLGFQLYGRDRRDIASITDHIRDVSVWIPFARVDGLGPSIDRILGRMQHDVSAHVPGAVRSARSDVLAVIRASVEARVQAGEVVVR
;
A
#
# COMPACT_ATOMS: atom_id res chain seq x y z
N MET A 1 -64.39 -7.92 -11.51
CA MET A 1 -63.41 -7.39 -10.55
C MET A 1 -63.26 -8.36 -9.38
N ARG A 2 -62.05 -8.85 -9.11
CA ARG A 2 -61.46 -9.06 -7.76
C ARG A 2 -60.04 -9.61 -7.92
N LYS A 3 -59.05 -8.76 -7.64
CA LYS A 3 -57.62 -9.08 -7.56
C LYS A 3 -57.39 -10.03 -6.36
N ARG A 4 -56.63 -11.10 -6.54
CA ARG A 4 -56.03 -11.85 -5.41
C ARG A 4 -54.54 -11.53 -5.38
N ALA A 5 -54.10 -10.99 -4.25
CA ALA A 5 -52.72 -10.58 -4.02
C ALA A 5 -51.82 -11.82 -3.86
N TYR A 6 -50.65 -11.78 -4.50
CA TYR A 6 -49.56 -12.72 -4.28
C TYR A 6 -48.96 -12.47 -2.90
N ARG A 7 -48.96 -13.48 -2.02
CA ARG A 7 -48.17 -13.52 -0.78
C ARG A 7 -47.09 -14.60 -0.98
N PRO A 8 -45.79 -14.29 -0.87
CA PRO A 8 -44.79 -15.33 -0.79
C PRO A 8 -44.89 -16.00 0.59
N GLU A 9 -45.15 -17.30 0.57
CA GLU A 9 -45.01 -18.17 1.73
C GLU A 9 -43.54 -18.18 2.15
N VAL A 10 -43.26 -17.93 3.43
CA VAL A 10 -42.01 -18.38 4.06
C VAL A 10 -42.37 -19.70 4.71
N PRO A 11 -41.69 -20.81 4.36
CA PRO A 11 -40.99 -21.52 5.42
C PRO A 11 -39.79 -22.37 4.95
N GLY A 12 -38.88 -22.61 5.89
CA GLY A 12 -38.32 -23.96 6.02
C GLY A 12 -36.85 -24.12 5.69
N CYS A 13 -36.07 -24.21 6.77
CA CYS A 13 -34.73 -24.77 6.89
C CYS A 13 -34.37 -25.81 5.81
N LEU A 14 -33.30 -25.53 5.05
CA LEU A 14 -32.50 -26.56 4.41
C LEU A 14 -31.27 -26.82 5.28
N GLU A 15 -31.45 -27.60 6.35
CA GLU A 15 -30.34 -28.33 6.92
C GLU A 15 -29.86 -29.36 5.90
N GLY A 16 -28.54 -29.47 5.75
CA GLY A 16 -27.93 -30.59 5.04
C GLY A 16 -27.22 -30.18 3.75
N ARG A 17 -26.12 -29.43 3.87
CA ARG A 17 -24.86 -29.81 3.23
C ARG A 17 -23.70 -29.04 3.84
N ALA A 18 -22.77 -29.85 4.36
CA ALA A 18 -21.42 -29.48 4.68
C ALA A 18 -20.83 -28.51 3.64
N LEU A 19 -20.09 -27.51 4.10
CA LEU A 19 -18.64 -27.58 4.07
C LEU A 19 -18.09 -26.45 4.93
N LEU A 20 -17.29 -26.85 5.91
CA LEU A 20 -16.16 -26.08 6.40
C LEU A 20 -15.39 -25.52 5.19
N SER A 21 -15.68 -24.29 4.79
CA SER A 21 -14.88 -23.55 3.82
C SER A 21 -14.88 -22.07 4.18
N GLY A 22 -14.51 -21.80 5.43
CA GLY A 22 -14.10 -20.48 5.90
C GLY A 22 -12.63 -20.17 5.57
N VAL A 23 -12.03 -20.88 4.62
CA VAL A 23 -10.77 -20.48 4.00
C VAL A 23 -11.17 -19.67 2.78
N ALA A 24 -11.47 -18.39 2.99
CA ALA A 24 -11.37 -17.42 1.92
C ALA A 24 -9.96 -17.59 1.33
N GLY A 25 -9.89 -18.11 0.11
CA GLY A 25 -8.67 -18.63 -0.48
C GLY A 25 -7.53 -17.64 -0.34
N LEU A 26 -6.44 -18.11 0.28
CA LEU A 26 -5.11 -17.54 0.05
C LEU A 26 -4.97 -17.33 -1.47
N PRO A 27 -4.47 -16.17 -1.92
CA PRO A 27 -4.27 -15.93 -3.34
C PRO A 27 -3.50 -17.12 -3.93
N ALA A 28 -3.98 -17.61 -5.07
CA ALA A 28 -3.63 -18.92 -5.63
C ALA A 28 -2.12 -19.16 -5.84
N ASN A 29 -1.26 -18.14 -5.69
CA ASN A 29 0.15 -18.25 -5.34
C ASN A 29 0.60 -16.93 -4.68
N PRO A 30 1.50 -16.95 -3.67
CA PRO A 30 2.05 -15.72 -3.11
C PRO A 30 2.90 -14.97 -4.15
N VAL A 31 2.87 -13.64 -4.08
CA VAL A 31 3.71 -12.79 -4.93
C VAL A 31 5.15 -12.88 -4.45
N VAL A 32 6.06 -13.27 -5.33
CA VAL A 32 7.49 -13.31 -5.02
C VAL A 32 8.09 -11.92 -5.20
N LEU A 33 8.58 -11.33 -4.11
CA LEU A 33 9.36 -10.10 -4.13
C LEU A 33 10.82 -10.43 -3.86
N SER A 34 11.70 -10.26 -4.84
CA SER A 34 13.11 -10.56 -4.58
C SER A 34 13.71 -9.55 -3.59
N GLN A 35 14.62 -10.01 -2.74
CA GLN A 35 15.34 -9.16 -1.80
C GLN A 35 16.11 -8.05 -2.55
N SER A 36 16.69 -8.40 -3.70
CA SER A 36 17.37 -7.45 -4.59
C SER A 36 16.43 -6.39 -5.15
N HIS A 37 15.17 -6.72 -5.41
CA HIS A 37 14.16 -5.78 -5.88
C HIS A 37 13.76 -4.83 -4.75
N PHE A 38 13.54 -5.35 -3.54
CA PHE A 38 13.26 -4.53 -2.36
C PHE A 38 14.41 -3.56 -2.05
N PHE A 39 15.66 -4.01 -2.13
CA PHE A 39 16.82 -3.13 -1.97
C PHE A 39 16.89 -2.07 -3.06
N LYS A 40 16.60 -2.40 -4.34
CA LYS A 40 16.54 -1.42 -5.42
C LYS A 40 15.47 -0.36 -5.17
N ILE A 41 14.30 -0.74 -4.66
CA ILE A 41 13.23 0.20 -4.28
C ILE A 41 13.76 1.17 -3.20
N ALA A 42 14.35 0.64 -2.13
CA ALA A 42 14.88 1.46 -1.04
C ALA A 42 15.99 2.42 -1.52
N GLU A 43 16.89 1.96 -2.38
CA GLU A 43 17.94 2.79 -2.98
C GLU A 43 17.36 3.87 -3.91
N ARG A 44 16.36 3.54 -4.74
CA ARG A 44 15.69 4.52 -5.59
C ARG A 44 14.99 5.61 -4.79
N VAL A 45 14.35 5.25 -3.68
CA VAL A 45 13.77 6.22 -2.74
C VAL A 45 14.87 7.12 -2.16
N ARG A 46 15.96 6.54 -1.63
CA ARG A 46 17.08 7.30 -1.07
C ARG A 46 17.69 8.29 -2.06
N LEU A 47 17.92 7.84 -3.30
CA LEU A 47 18.42 8.68 -4.38
C LEU A 47 17.45 9.82 -4.71
N GLY A 48 16.14 9.56 -4.76
CA GLY A 48 15.12 10.59 -4.98
C GLY A 48 15.21 11.73 -3.95
N PHE A 49 15.27 11.38 -2.66
CA PHE A 49 15.43 12.36 -1.58
C PHE A 49 16.80 13.07 -1.60
N GLN A 50 17.87 12.37 -1.97
CA GLN A 50 19.21 12.96 -2.09
C GLN A 50 19.27 13.99 -3.23
N LEU A 51 18.69 13.67 -4.39
CA LEU A 51 18.59 14.59 -5.53
C LEU A 51 17.73 15.80 -5.20
N TYR A 52 16.59 15.61 -4.52
CA TYR A 52 15.76 16.71 -4.02
C TYR A 52 16.55 17.65 -3.11
N GLY A 53 17.27 17.09 -2.11
CA GLY A 53 18.06 17.89 -1.17
C GLY A 53 19.24 18.63 -1.80
N ARG A 54 19.86 18.06 -2.84
CA ARG A 54 21.00 18.65 -3.55
C ARG A 54 20.57 19.74 -4.54
N ASP A 55 19.58 19.43 -5.37
CA ASP A 55 19.19 20.27 -6.50
C ASP A 55 18.05 21.23 -6.15
N ARG A 56 17.49 21.16 -4.93
CA ARG A 56 16.26 21.86 -4.51
C ARG A 56 15.14 21.73 -5.56
N ARG A 57 14.95 20.51 -6.07
CA ARG A 57 13.89 20.21 -7.05
C ARG A 57 12.53 20.49 -6.44
N ASP A 58 11.54 20.67 -7.32
CA ASP A 58 10.15 20.84 -6.90
C ASP A 58 9.63 19.60 -6.16
N ILE A 59 8.70 19.83 -5.23
CA ILE A 59 8.01 18.77 -4.49
C ILE A 59 7.27 17.82 -5.45
N ALA A 60 6.77 18.34 -6.56
CA ALA A 60 6.10 17.54 -7.58
C ALA A 60 7.06 16.48 -8.16
N SER A 61 8.31 16.86 -8.45
CA SER A 61 9.30 15.94 -9.02
C SER A 61 9.67 14.78 -8.08
N ILE A 62 9.82 15.04 -6.78
CA ILE A 62 10.05 13.95 -5.82
C ILE A 62 8.79 13.11 -5.62
N THR A 63 7.60 13.72 -5.63
CA THR A 63 6.33 13.00 -5.52
C THR A 63 6.16 12.02 -6.67
N ASP A 64 6.36 12.47 -7.91
CA ASP A 64 6.25 11.62 -9.08
C ASP A 64 7.30 10.51 -9.07
N HIS A 65 8.56 10.83 -8.75
CA HIS A 65 9.62 9.81 -8.63
C HIS A 65 9.31 8.75 -7.58
N ILE A 66 8.82 9.13 -6.40
CA ILE A 66 8.48 8.17 -5.35
C ILE A 66 7.23 7.36 -5.73
N ARG A 67 6.25 7.96 -6.41
CA ARG A 67 5.08 7.24 -6.94
C ARG A 67 5.50 6.19 -7.96
N ASP A 68 6.36 6.52 -8.91
CA ASP A 68 6.88 5.57 -9.90
C ASP A 68 7.58 4.38 -9.25
N VAL A 69 8.37 4.63 -8.20
CA VAL A 69 9.03 3.59 -7.42
C VAL A 69 8.02 2.76 -6.62
N SER A 70 6.95 3.37 -6.12
CA SER A 70 5.92 2.67 -5.32
C SER A 70 5.13 1.64 -6.13
N VAL A 71 5.05 1.80 -7.46
CA VAL A 71 4.40 0.83 -8.37
C VAL A 71 5.11 -0.54 -8.33
N TRP A 72 6.38 -0.57 -7.96
CA TRP A 72 7.17 -1.80 -7.89
C TRP A 72 6.88 -2.62 -6.62
N ILE A 73 6.14 -2.04 -5.67
CA ILE A 73 5.78 -2.68 -4.41
C ILE A 73 4.46 -3.44 -4.62
N PRO A 74 4.43 -4.76 -4.36
CA PRO A 74 3.20 -5.55 -4.44
C PRO A 74 2.10 -4.96 -3.57
N PHE A 75 0.87 -4.94 -4.06
CA PHE A 75 -0.32 -4.46 -3.33
C PHE A 75 -0.28 -2.98 -2.91
N ALA A 76 0.69 -2.18 -3.34
CA ALA A 76 0.83 -0.76 -2.96
C ALA A 76 -0.47 0.06 -3.10
N ARG A 77 -1.22 -0.18 -4.17
CA ARG A 77 -2.51 0.49 -4.40
C ARG A 77 -3.59 0.04 -3.43
N VAL A 78 -3.66 -1.26 -3.15
CA VAL A 78 -4.66 -1.86 -2.25
C VAL A 78 -4.39 -1.44 -0.80
N ASP A 79 -3.12 -1.32 -0.43
CA ASP A 79 -2.66 -0.92 0.91
C ASP A 79 -2.77 0.57 1.18
N GLY A 80 -3.14 1.38 0.18
CA GLY A 80 -3.13 2.83 0.34
C GLY A 80 -1.72 3.40 0.56
N LEU A 81 -0.69 2.74 0.00
CA LEU A 81 0.70 3.17 0.13
C LEU A 81 0.93 4.54 -0.51
N GLY A 82 0.33 4.79 -1.69
CA GLY A 82 0.38 6.07 -2.38
C GLY A 82 -0.12 7.24 -1.51
N PRO A 83 -1.37 7.21 -1.01
CA PRO A 83 -1.88 8.22 -0.08
C PRO A 83 -1.03 8.43 1.17
N SER A 84 -0.43 7.36 1.71
CA SER A 84 0.45 7.45 2.88
C SER A 84 1.75 8.19 2.55
N ILE A 85 2.36 7.91 1.40
CA ILE A 85 3.53 8.62 0.88
C ILE A 85 3.19 10.09 0.61
N ASP A 86 2.07 10.37 -0.05
CA ASP A 86 1.64 11.74 -0.36
C ASP A 86 1.49 12.59 0.91
N ARG A 87 0.94 12.01 1.99
CA ARG A 87 0.85 12.67 3.29
C ARG A 87 2.22 13.01 3.87
N ILE A 88 3.18 12.09 3.79
CA ILE A 88 4.55 12.31 4.27
C ILE A 88 5.23 13.43 3.47
N LEU A 89 5.09 13.43 2.14
CA LEU A 89 5.66 14.46 1.28
C LEU A 89 5.00 15.82 1.48
N GLY A 90 3.69 15.87 1.68
CA GLY A 90 2.98 17.11 2.04
C GLY A 90 3.44 17.69 3.37
N ARG A 91 3.64 16.83 4.39
CA ARG A 91 4.23 17.24 5.67
C ARG A 91 5.67 17.73 5.49
N MET A 92 6.48 17.03 4.70
CA MET A 92 7.84 17.45 4.39
C MET A 92 7.85 18.85 3.77
N GLN A 93 6.98 19.11 2.79
CA GLN A 93 6.88 20.42 2.16
C GLN A 93 6.56 21.51 3.18
N HIS A 94 5.57 21.26 4.05
CA HIS A 94 5.22 22.17 5.13
C HIS A 94 6.41 22.43 6.07
N ASP A 95 7.08 21.37 6.52
CA ASP A 95 8.24 21.44 7.43
C ASP A 95 9.43 22.16 6.78
N VAL A 96 9.65 21.98 5.48
CA VAL A 96 10.67 22.71 4.70
C VAL A 96 10.33 24.20 4.62
N SER A 97 9.07 24.55 4.34
CA SER A 97 8.61 25.96 4.34
C SER A 97 8.72 26.60 5.73
N ALA A 98 8.48 25.83 6.79
CA ALA A 98 8.65 26.26 8.17
C ALA A 98 10.11 26.25 8.67
N HIS A 99 11.08 25.95 7.80
CA HIS A 99 12.51 25.90 8.12
C HIS A 99 12.86 24.89 9.22
N VAL A 100 12.09 23.79 9.34
CA VAL A 100 12.36 22.72 10.30
C VAL A 100 13.65 22.01 9.91
N PRO A 101 14.64 21.91 10.82
CA PRO A 101 15.90 21.26 10.53
C PRO A 101 15.68 19.75 10.28
N GLY A 102 16.25 19.25 9.19
CA GLY A 102 16.21 17.82 8.88
C GLY A 102 14.88 17.29 8.32
N ALA A 103 13.93 18.15 7.95
CA ALA A 103 12.62 17.76 7.39
C ALA A 103 12.73 16.70 6.27
N VAL A 104 13.62 16.92 5.30
CA VAL A 104 13.86 15.99 4.17
C VAL A 104 14.37 14.63 4.64
N ARG A 105 15.25 14.60 5.65
CA ARG A 105 15.81 13.37 6.20
C ARG A 105 14.76 12.58 6.99
N SER A 106 13.90 13.28 7.73
CA SER A 106 12.77 12.69 8.43
C SER A 106 11.81 12.05 7.43
N ALA A 107 11.36 12.80 6.44
CA ALA A 107 10.44 12.32 5.41
C ALA A 107 10.98 11.11 4.64
N ARG A 108 12.27 11.11 4.29
CA ARG A 108 12.93 9.93 3.69
C ARG A 108 12.80 8.69 4.58
N SER A 109 13.02 8.86 5.87
CA SER A 109 12.98 7.76 6.84
C SER A 109 11.55 7.25 7.01
N ASP A 110 10.57 8.15 7.06
CA ASP A 110 9.15 7.84 7.16
C ASP A 110 8.65 7.09 5.91
N VAL A 111 9.02 7.52 4.70
CA VAL A 111 8.65 6.81 3.46
C VAL A 111 9.22 5.39 3.45
N LEU A 112 10.51 5.23 3.78
CA LEU A 112 11.13 3.90 3.85
C LEU A 112 10.46 3.01 4.91
N ALA A 113 10.09 3.58 6.05
CA ALA A 113 9.40 2.86 7.12
C ALA A 113 8.01 2.38 6.68
N VAL A 114 7.22 3.24 6.01
CA VAL A 114 5.88 2.87 5.52
C VAL A 114 5.96 1.81 4.42
N ILE A 115 6.92 1.92 3.48
CA ILE A 115 7.17 0.90 2.46
C ILE A 115 7.50 -0.45 3.11
N ARG A 116 8.40 -0.43 4.09
CA ARG A 116 8.81 -1.64 4.82
C ARG A 116 7.62 -2.26 5.56
N ALA A 117 6.83 -1.45 6.27
CA ALA A 117 5.66 -1.91 7.00
C ALA A 117 4.59 -2.54 6.08
N SER A 118 4.34 -1.95 4.90
CA SER A 118 3.41 -2.51 3.91
C SER A 118 3.88 -3.88 3.41
N VAL A 119 5.17 -4.02 3.07
CA VAL A 119 5.72 -5.32 2.64
C VAL A 119 5.69 -6.32 3.79
N GLU A 120 6.09 -5.94 5.01
CA GLU A 120 6.08 -6.82 6.18
C GLU A 120 4.67 -7.33 6.51
N ALA A 121 3.65 -6.47 6.42
CA ALA A 121 2.25 -6.86 6.64
C ALA A 121 1.80 -7.93 5.63
N ARG A 122 2.15 -7.77 4.34
CA ARG A 122 1.82 -8.74 3.29
C ARG A 122 2.62 -10.05 3.40
N VAL A 123 3.86 -9.98 3.91
CA VAL A 123 4.64 -11.18 4.24
C VAL A 123 4.01 -11.95 5.41
N GLN A 124 3.58 -11.25 6.45
CA GLN A 124 2.89 -11.86 7.60
C GLN A 124 1.55 -12.49 7.21
N ALA A 125 0.83 -11.89 6.26
CA ALA A 125 -0.40 -12.43 5.70
C ALA A 125 -0.18 -13.63 4.75
N GLY A 126 1.07 -13.95 4.40
CA GLY A 126 1.41 -15.02 3.46
C GLY A 126 1.12 -14.69 2.00
N GLU A 127 0.84 -13.42 1.68
CA GLU A 127 0.51 -12.96 0.33
C GLU A 127 1.76 -12.55 -0.48
N VAL A 128 2.84 -12.21 0.22
CA VAL A 128 4.16 -11.91 -0.36
C VAL A 128 5.21 -12.83 0.25
N VAL A 129 6.08 -13.39 -0.59
CA VAL A 129 7.26 -14.14 -0.13
C VAL A 129 8.51 -13.41 -0.60
N VAL A 130 9.39 -13.10 0.34
CA VAL A 130 10.70 -12.49 0.05
C VAL A 130 11.71 -13.60 -0.21
N ARG A 131 12.38 -13.56 -1.38
CA ARG A 131 13.41 -14.54 -1.79
C ARG A 131 14.67 -13.89 -2.33
#